data_AF-A0A364L295-F1
#
_entry.id   AF-A0A364L295-F1
#
_cell.length_a   1.000
_cell.length_b   1.000
_cell.length_c   1.000
_cell.angle_alpha   90.00
_cell.angle_beta   90.00
_cell.angle_gamma   90.00
#
_symmetry.space_group_name_H-M   'P 1'
#
loop_
_entity.id
_entity.type
_entity.pdbx_description
1 polymer ?
#
loop_
_entity_poly.entity_id
_entity_poly.type
_entity_poly.pdbx_seq_one_letter_code
_entity_poly.pdbx_strand_id
1 'polypeptide(L)'
;MPPILHPRSRSTSSLFAATMVASFVIVGLPHIFPCPAPRRTLADSQVEMTADGQQIMRPRRRRKTPESTLQEDNMQYTKDAAATKAVPTQYGESSADEVATFLQMEAEAESLARIGREYAVLSALIIRKVPYTEIDWTTYMQQIVLYQAGERDYTAIKGDTGPLVYPAGHVYIYSFLYELTNKGQDIALAQYIFAGIYIATLIVVLSCYIKAGAPPYLLPLLVLSKRLHSIYMLRLFNDGIATLAMWLAIFFFQRRQLTIATTIWSLGVGVKMSLLLLAPAVAIIIALSGGIWAAVPLALNAILTQVLLGIPFLQENAIGYVSRAFELTRQFLYEWTVNWRFMDEEVFDSPVFAINLLVLHAVLVIAFLATRWIRPSGEEIDTFAQKFIEGRSTKVPLSSKYITTTILSSMAIGMLCARSLHYQFYAYLAWTTPFLLWQAKLHPVLIYAVWAVQEWGWNVFPSTIASSAAVVVCLGFQVVMLLASDNFSQGPTDEAKKATAEQKTK
;
A
#
# COMPACT_ATOMS: atom_id res chain seq x y z
N MET A 1 13.36 29.00 10.04
CA MET A 1 14.13 27.74 10.20
C MET A 1 13.61 26.77 9.16
N PRO A 2 14.45 26.13 8.33
CA PRO A 2 13.97 25.18 7.33
C PRO A 2 13.30 23.98 8.03
N PRO A 3 12.27 23.36 7.41
CA PRO A 3 11.60 22.20 7.98
C PRO A 3 12.59 21.04 8.18
N ILE A 4 12.38 20.26 9.25
CA ILE A 4 13.25 19.19 9.76
C ILE A 4 13.50 18.04 8.75
N LEU A 5 12.82 18.05 7.60
CA LEU A 5 13.03 17.16 6.45
C LEU A 5 13.96 17.79 5.40
N HIS A 6 15.01 18.51 5.80
CA HIS A 6 15.92 19.13 4.85
C HIS A 6 16.86 18.09 4.19
N PRO A 7 16.90 17.98 2.84
CA PRO A 7 17.71 16.98 2.12
C PRO A 7 19.23 17.13 2.30
N ARG A 8 19.72 18.27 2.82
CA ARG A 8 21.14 18.43 3.24
C ARG A 8 21.46 17.95 4.66
N SER A 9 20.50 17.40 5.41
CA SER A 9 20.83 16.84 6.72
C SER A 9 21.69 15.60 6.53
N ARG A 10 22.99 15.72 6.84
CA ARG A 10 23.92 14.57 6.88
C ARG A 10 23.37 13.42 7.75
N SER A 11 22.48 13.73 8.70
CA SER A 11 21.79 12.78 9.55
C SER A 11 20.79 11.89 8.79
N THR A 12 19.94 12.42 7.91
CA THR A 12 18.93 11.61 7.18
C THR A 12 19.56 10.66 6.16
N SER A 13 20.60 11.10 5.42
CA SER A 13 21.33 10.22 4.51
C SER A 13 22.14 9.14 5.24
N SER A 14 22.69 9.43 6.43
CA SER A 14 23.43 8.43 7.23
C SER A 14 22.49 7.41 7.87
N LEU A 15 21.33 7.86 8.37
CA LEU A 15 20.29 7.01 8.94
C LEU A 15 19.73 6.06 7.89
N PHE A 16 19.51 6.54 6.65
CA PHE A 16 19.02 5.71 5.55
C PHE A 16 20.05 4.66 5.11
N ALA A 17 21.30 5.06 4.89
CA ALA A 17 22.37 4.12 4.53
C ALA A 17 22.62 3.06 5.62
N ALA A 18 22.61 3.47 6.90
CA ALA A 18 22.71 2.56 8.03
C ALA A 18 21.50 1.62 8.12
N THR A 19 20.29 2.13 7.84
CA THR A 19 19.09 1.30 7.80
C THR A 19 19.14 0.30 6.64
N MET A 20 19.64 0.69 5.47
CA MET A 20 19.79 -0.23 4.34
C MET A 20 20.73 -1.40 4.72
N VAL A 21 21.87 -1.11 5.36
CA VAL A 21 22.75 -2.15 5.90
C VAL A 21 22.01 -3.01 6.93
N ALA A 22 21.21 -2.40 7.81
CA ALA A 22 20.37 -3.15 8.77
C ALA A 22 19.31 -4.01 8.07
N SER A 23 18.68 -3.56 6.97
CA SER A 23 17.76 -4.36 6.16
C SER A 23 18.48 -5.55 5.53
N PHE A 24 19.68 -5.35 4.98
CA PHE A 24 20.51 -6.45 4.47
C PHE A 24 20.86 -7.46 5.56
N VAL A 25 21.16 -7.00 6.77
CA VAL A 25 21.47 -7.83 7.94
C VAL A 25 20.24 -8.59 8.42
N ILE A 26 19.10 -7.93 8.62
CA ILE A 26 17.85 -8.54 9.13
C ILE A 26 17.24 -9.54 8.13
N VAL A 27 17.29 -9.23 6.82
CA VAL A 27 16.80 -10.12 5.77
C VAL A 27 17.83 -11.22 5.46
N GLY A 28 19.13 -10.91 5.52
CA GLY A 28 20.21 -11.84 5.17
C GLY A 28 20.64 -12.82 6.28
N LEU A 29 20.69 -12.40 7.55
CA LEU A 29 21.14 -13.25 8.66
C LEU A 29 20.33 -14.53 8.86
N PRO A 30 18.99 -14.54 8.72
CA PRO A 30 18.20 -15.77 8.81
C PRO A 30 18.54 -16.81 7.73
N HIS A 31 19.29 -16.42 6.69
CA HIS A 31 19.76 -17.31 5.63
C HIS A 31 21.27 -17.63 5.72
N ILE A 32 22.01 -17.00 6.66
CA ILE A 32 23.42 -17.28 6.94
C ILE A 32 23.57 -18.33 8.05
N PHE A 33 22.61 -18.43 8.98
CA PHE A 33 22.56 -19.47 10.00
C PHE A 33 21.48 -20.51 9.69
N PRO A 34 21.83 -21.77 9.41
CA PRO A 34 20.85 -22.83 9.24
C PRO A 34 20.16 -23.10 10.58
N CYS A 35 18.87 -22.76 10.70
CA CYS A 35 18.07 -23.19 11.84
C CYS A 35 17.72 -24.69 11.68
N PRO A 36 17.90 -25.52 12.72
CA PRO A 36 17.61 -26.95 12.68
C PRO A 36 16.10 -27.15 12.91
N ALA A 37 15.33 -27.17 11.82
CA ALA A 37 13.96 -27.66 11.85
C ALA A 37 13.66 -28.43 10.56
N PRO A 38 12.95 -29.56 10.63
CA PRO A 38 12.97 -30.60 9.61
C PRO A 38 12.32 -30.11 8.32
N ARG A 39 13.04 -30.26 7.20
CA ARG A 39 12.47 -30.18 5.85
C ARG A 39 11.49 -31.34 5.66
N ARG A 40 10.24 -31.16 6.06
CA ARG A 40 9.12 -31.90 5.48
C ARG A 40 8.51 -31.03 4.39
N THR A 41 9.04 -31.24 3.20
CA THR A 41 8.37 -30.93 1.94
C THR A 41 7.08 -31.74 1.92
N LEU A 42 5.93 -31.14 2.21
CA LEU A 42 4.66 -31.66 1.74
C LEU A 42 4.51 -31.14 0.31
N ALA A 43 5.00 -31.94 -0.62
CA ALA A 43 4.78 -31.76 -2.05
C ALA A 43 3.71 -32.78 -2.44
N ASP A 44 2.49 -32.31 -2.64
CA ASP A 44 1.46 -33.02 -3.38
C ASP A 44 1.12 -32.18 -4.62
N SER A 45 1.79 -32.47 -5.74
CA SER A 45 1.20 -32.42 -7.09
C SER A 45 2.18 -32.95 -8.14
N GLN A 46 1.88 -34.18 -8.56
CA GLN A 46 1.99 -34.77 -9.90
C GLN A 46 3.37 -34.91 -10.57
N VAL A 47 3.88 -36.13 -10.43
CA VAL A 47 4.67 -36.85 -11.43
C VAL A 47 3.73 -37.30 -12.55
N GLU A 48 3.97 -36.88 -13.80
CA GLU A 48 3.40 -37.54 -14.97
C GLU A 48 4.46 -38.44 -15.64
N MET A 49 4.11 -39.72 -15.76
CA MET A 49 4.84 -40.75 -16.48
C MET A 49 4.28 -40.88 -17.90
N THR A 50 5.15 -40.98 -18.91
CA THR A 50 4.77 -41.60 -20.20
C THR A 50 4.82 -43.12 -20.08
N ALA A 51 3.97 -43.81 -20.85
CA ALA A 51 3.66 -45.24 -20.74
C ALA A 51 4.84 -46.22 -20.92
N ASP A 52 6.06 -45.76 -21.26
CA ASP A 52 7.25 -46.59 -21.46
C ASP A 52 8.46 -46.19 -20.58
N GLY A 53 8.26 -45.48 -19.47
CA GLY A 53 9.21 -45.50 -18.34
C GLY A 53 10.62 -44.91 -18.57
N GLN A 54 10.83 -43.99 -19.52
CA GLN A 54 12.10 -43.28 -19.69
C GLN A 54 12.02 -41.77 -19.43
N GLN A 55 12.94 -41.27 -18.60
CA GLN A 55 13.16 -39.85 -18.29
C GLN A 55 14.05 -39.20 -19.36
N ILE A 56 13.62 -38.08 -19.96
CA ILE A 56 14.44 -37.33 -20.92
C ILE A 56 14.57 -35.86 -20.48
N MET A 57 15.76 -35.47 -20.02
CA MET A 57 16.20 -34.08 -19.89
C MET A 57 16.73 -33.58 -21.25
N ARG A 58 16.25 -32.43 -21.74
CA ARG A 58 16.81 -31.76 -22.94
C ARG A 58 17.79 -30.64 -22.55
N PRO A 59 18.99 -30.56 -23.16
CA PRO A 59 19.98 -29.52 -22.84
C PRO A 59 19.78 -28.22 -23.63
N ARG A 60 20.02 -27.08 -22.95
CA ARG A 60 19.89 -25.70 -23.45
C ARG A 60 21.14 -25.27 -24.25
N ARG A 61 20.93 -24.79 -25.48
CA ARG A 61 21.96 -24.40 -26.46
C ARG A 61 22.54 -23.00 -26.16
N ARG A 62 23.87 -22.88 -26.15
CA ARG A 62 24.68 -21.67 -25.88
C ARG A 62 24.86 -20.85 -27.18
N ARG A 63 24.57 -19.55 -27.18
CA ARG A 63 24.76 -18.65 -28.34
C ARG A 63 26.05 -17.81 -28.16
N LYS A 64 26.86 -17.74 -29.22
CA LYS A 64 28.13 -16.99 -29.35
C LYS A 64 27.88 -15.51 -29.69
N THR A 65 28.76 -14.64 -29.19
CA THR A 65 28.95 -13.23 -29.56
C THR A 65 30.01 -13.11 -30.66
N PRO A 66 29.93 -12.14 -31.59
CA PRO A 66 31.08 -11.64 -32.33
C PRO A 66 31.46 -10.20 -31.91
N GLU A 67 32.76 -9.97 -31.79
CA GLU A 67 33.42 -8.66 -31.78
C GLU A 67 33.52 -8.06 -33.19
N SER A 68 33.52 -6.73 -33.29
CA SER A 68 34.23 -6.00 -34.35
C SER A 68 34.62 -4.60 -33.88
N THR A 69 35.84 -4.23 -34.21
CA THR A 69 36.72 -3.18 -33.69
C THR A 69 36.64 -1.85 -34.49
N LEU A 70 37.29 -0.80 -33.95
CA LEU A 70 37.75 0.48 -34.57
C LEU A 70 36.71 1.62 -34.54
N GLN A 71 37.04 2.89 -34.23
CA GLN A 71 38.31 3.61 -34.28
C GLN A 71 38.25 4.87 -33.38
N GLU A 72 39.38 5.25 -32.77
CA GLU A 72 39.59 6.54 -32.10
C GLU A 72 39.72 7.68 -33.12
N ASP A 73 39.19 8.86 -32.79
CA ASP A 73 39.75 10.12 -33.25
C ASP A 73 39.48 11.23 -32.22
N ASN A 74 40.50 12.07 -32.04
CA ASN A 74 40.70 13.00 -30.93
C ASN A 74 40.83 14.40 -31.52
N MET A 75 40.04 15.41 -31.09
CA MET A 75 40.45 16.82 -31.27
C MET A 75 39.69 17.84 -30.39
N GLN A 76 40.47 18.39 -29.45
CA GLN A 76 40.65 19.82 -29.11
C GLN A 76 39.49 20.70 -28.60
N TYR A 77 39.75 21.19 -27.40
CA TYR A 77 39.20 22.39 -26.75
C TYR A 77 39.40 23.69 -27.56
N THR A 78 38.39 24.56 -27.53
CA THR A 78 38.58 26.02 -27.44
C THR A 78 37.62 26.62 -26.40
N LYS A 79 38.19 27.42 -25.49
CA LYS A 79 37.50 28.37 -24.61
C LYS A 79 37.19 29.61 -25.43
N ASP A 80 36.04 30.24 -25.20
CA ASP A 80 35.91 31.69 -25.29
C ASP A 80 34.84 32.21 -24.33
N ALA A 81 35.13 33.39 -23.79
CA ALA A 81 34.48 34.01 -22.64
C ALA A 81 33.61 35.21 -23.06
N ALA A 82 32.77 35.61 -22.11
CA ALA A 82 32.14 36.92 -21.92
C ALA A 82 30.93 37.29 -22.78
N ALA A 83 29.79 37.55 -22.13
CA ALA A 83 29.35 38.93 -21.89
C ALA A 83 28.10 38.96 -20.99
N THR A 84 28.27 39.51 -19.79
CA THR A 84 27.24 39.90 -18.84
C THR A 84 26.44 41.09 -19.38
N LYS A 85 25.11 41.04 -19.36
CA LYS A 85 24.26 42.24 -19.39
C LYS A 85 23.22 42.17 -18.27
N ALA A 86 23.35 43.12 -17.35
CA ALA A 86 22.43 43.39 -16.25
C ALA A 86 21.17 44.08 -16.76
N VAL A 87 20.01 43.68 -16.22
CA VAL A 87 18.70 44.35 -16.35
C VAL A 87 18.01 44.25 -14.96
N PRO A 88 17.25 45.28 -14.53
CA PRO A 88 17.19 45.68 -13.12
C PRO A 88 16.23 44.86 -12.24
N THR A 89 16.63 44.81 -10.96
CA THR A 89 15.90 44.36 -9.77
C THR A 89 14.60 45.13 -9.54
N GLN A 90 13.46 44.45 -9.74
CA GLN A 90 12.21 44.80 -9.05
C GLN A 90 11.21 43.62 -8.95
N TYR A 91 11.67 42.42 -8.55
CA TYR A 91 10.81 41.27 -8.21
C TYR A 91 11.50 40.39 -7.15
N GLY A 92 11.59 40.89 -5.90
CA GLY A 92 12.55 40.38 -4.91
C GLY A 92 12.06 39.32 -3.92
N GLU A 93 10.76 39.18 -3.65
CA GLU A 93 10.30 38.30 -2.55
C GLU A 93 9.45 37.10 -3.04
N SER A 94 8.51 37.29 -3.98
CA SER A 94 7.68 36.19 -4.49
C SER A 94 8.46 35.17 -5.35
N SER A 95 9.46 35.62 -6.13
CA SER A 95 10.23 34.72 -7.01
C SER A 95 11.26 33.91 -6.24
N ALA A 96 11.80 34.45 -5.14
CA ALA A 96 12.77 33.76 -4.30
C ALA A 96 12.12 32.57 -3.57
N ASP A 97 10.89 32.74 -3.07
CA ASP A 97 10.11 31.68 -2.43
C ASP A 97 9.66 30.61 -3.43
N GLU A 98 9.27 30.99 -4.65
CA GLU A 98 8.94 30.05 -5.73
C GLU A 98 10.18 29.25 -6.17
N VAL A 99 11.32 29.92 -6.35
CA VAL A 99 12.60 29.26 -6.69
C VAL A 99 13.07 28.35 -5.55
N ALA A 100 12.94 28.79 -4.29
CA ALA A 100 13.27 27.95 -3.13
C ALA A 100 12.37 26.71 -3.04
N THR A 101 11.07 26.87 -3.31
CA THR A 101 10.12 25.75 -3.37
C THR A 101 10.45 24.80 -4.51
N PHE A 102 10.78 25.32 -5.69
CA PHE A 102 11.18 24.53 -6.84
C PHE A 102 12.47 23.74 -6.56
N LEU A 103 13.51 24.39 -6.03
CA LEU A 103 14.76 23.74 -5.65
C LEU A 103 14.56 22.69 -4.55
N GLN A 104 13.64 22.94 -3.61
CA GLN A 104 13.26 21.96 -2.60
C GLN A 104 12.61 20.73 -3.25
N MET A 105 11.66 20.92 -4.16
CA MET A 105 11.00 19.83 -4.88
C MET A 105 11.99 19.02 -5.72
N GLU A 106 12.95 19.68 -6.37
CA GLU A 106 14.01 19.03 -7.15
C GLU A 106 14.91 18.17 -6.23
N ALA A 107 15.34 18.71 -5.09
CA ALA A 107 16.15 17.97 -4.12
C ALA A 107 15.39 16.79 -3.48
N GLU A 108 14.09 16.93 -3.22
CA GLU A 108 13.24 15.84 -2.77
C GLU A 108 13.13 14.74 -3.85
N ALA A 109 12.96 15.13 -5.11
CA ALA A 109 12.90 14.19 -6.24
C ALA A 109 14.23 13.43 -6.41
N GLU A 110 15.37 14.11 -6.32
CA GLU A 110 16.69 13.47 -6.33
C GLU A 110 16.88 12.48 -5.16
N SER A 111 16.43 12.85 -3.96
CA SER A 111 16.49 11.99 -2.77
C SER A 111 15.64 10.73 -2.97
N LEU A 112 14.40 10.88 -3.45
CA LEU A 112 13.52 9.75 -3.75
C LEU A 112 14.09 8.87 -4.86
N ALA A 113 14.67 9.46 -5.90
CA ALA A 113 15.31 8.70 -6.98
C ALA A 113 16.52 7.90 -6.48
N ARG A 114 17.31 8.47 -5.56
CA ARG A 114 18.41 7.76 -4.91
C ARG A 114 17.92 6.58 -4.08
N ILE A 115 16.88 6.79 -3.26
CA ILE A 115 16.23 5.72 -2.50
C ILE A 115 15.76 4.61 -3.44
N GLY A 116 15.10 4.96 -4.54
CA GLY A 116 14.65 4.01 -5.56
C GLY A 116 15.80 3.16 -6.14
N ARG A 117 16.94 3.78 -6.47
CA ARG A 117 18.13 3.06 -6.97
C ARG A 117 18.73 2.12 -5.93
N GLU A 118 18.89 2.58 -4.70
CA GLU A 118 19.44 1.76 -3.60
C GLU A 118 18.53 0.55 -3.31
N TYR A 119 17.21 0.76 -3.35
CA TYR A 119 16.25 -0.32 -3.16
C TYR A 119 16.17 -1.30 -4.33
N ALA A 120 16.42 -0.84 -5.56
CA ALA A 120 16.52 -1.72 -6.72
C ALA A 120 17.66 -2.74 -6.55
N VAL A 121 18.81 -2.29 -6.01
CA VAL A 121 19.94 -3.18 -5.70
C VAL A 121 19.55 -4.19 -4.61
N LEU A 122 18.93 -3.75 -3.52
CA LEU A 122 18.44 -4.64 -2.46
C LEU A 122 17.45 -5.68 -3.01
N SER A 123 16.49 -5.25 -3.82
CA SER A 123 15.46 -6.12 -4.40
C SER A 123 16.07 -7.16 -5.33
N ALA A 124 17.01 -6.76 -6.20
CA ALA A 124 17.73 -7.68 -7.07
C ALA A 124 18.57 -8.70 -6.27
N LEU A 125 19.19 -8.27 -5.17
CA LEU A 125 19.93 -9.17 -4.28
C LEU A 125 19.00 -10.16 -3.58
N ILE A 126 17.82 -9.73 -3.10
CA ILE A 126 16.84 -10.64 -2.49
C ILE A 126 16.35 -11.66 -3.52
N ILE A 127 15.93 -11.21 -4.71
CA ILE A 127 15.48 -12.11 -5.80
C ILE A 127 16.57 -13.15 -6.14
N ARG A 128 17.84 -12.74 -6.17
CA ARG A 128 18.96 -13.65 -6.48
C ARG A 128 19.30 -14.62 -5.34
N LYS A 129 19.08 -14.22 -4.08
CA LYS A 129 19.58 -14.96 -2.90
C LYS A 129 18.50 -15.77 -2.19
N VAL A 130 17.23 -15.38 -2.32
CA VAL A 130 16.11 -16.03 -1.65
C VAL A 130 15.24 -16.70 -2.70
N PRO A 131 14.95 -18.02 -2.57
CA PRO A 131 14.14 -18.73 -3.55
C PRO A 131 12.71 -18.18 -3.59
N TYR A 132 12.15 -18.12 -4.79
CA TYR A 132 10.74 -17.90 -5.01
C TYR A 132 9.91 -19.00 -4.31
N THR A 133 8.75 -18.63 -3.76
CA THR A 133 7.79 -19.56 -3.17
C THR A 133 6.46 -19.39 -3.86
N GLU A 134 6.05 -20.40 -4.63
CA GLU A 134 4.75 -20.44 -5.29
C GLU A 134 3.63 -20.58 -4.26
N ILE A 135 2.59 -19.76 -4.42
CA ILE A 135 1.36 -19.82 -3.59
C ILE A 135 0.17 -19.59 -4.52
N ASP A 136 0.09 -18.40 -5.13
CA ASP A 136 -1.08 -18.01 -5.91
C ASP A 136 -0.78 -17.68 -7.38
N TRP A 137 0.48 -17.46 -7.76
CA TRP A 137 0.83 -16.99 -9.11
C TRP A 137 0.36 -17.97 -10.19
N THR A 138 0.63 -19.27 -10.02
CA THR A 138 0.16 -20.29 -10.96
C THR A 138 -1.36 -20.30 -11.07
N THR A 139 -2.08 -20.17 -9.96
CA THR A 139 -3.54 -20.10 -9.97
C THR A 139 -4.03 -18.85 -10.70
N TYR A 140 -3.39 -17.69 -10.50
CA TYR A 140 -3.73 -16.48 -11.26
C TYR A 140 -3.56 -16.74 -12.76
N MET A 141 -2.44 -17.34 -13.19
CA MET A 141 -2.20 -17.63 -14.60
C MET A 141 -3.25 -18.61 -15.18
N GLN A 142 -3.63 -19.65 -14.43
CA GLN A 142 -4.68 -20.59 -14.85
C GLN A 142 -6.04 -19.92 -15.03
N GLN A 143 -6.42 -19.03 -14.11
CA GLN A 143 -7.66 -18.25 -14.23
C GLN A 143 -7.63 -17.36 -15.47
N ILE A 144 -6.48 -16.74 -15.77
CA ILE A 144 -6.30 -15.94 -16.99
C ILE A 144 -6.39 -16.78 -18.26
N VAL A 145 -5.91 -18.03 -18.27
CA VAL A 145 -6.08 -18.93 -19.42
C VAL A 145 -7.55 -19.13 -19.78
N LEU A 146 -8.40 -19.36 -18.78
CA LEU A 146 -9.84 -19.51 -18.98
C LEU A 146 -10.46 -18.22 -19.54
N TYR A 147 -10.10 -17.07 -18.96
CA TYR A 147 -10.54 -15.77 -19.46
C TYR A 147 -10.11 -15.52 -20.91
N GLN A 148 -8.86 -15.81 -21.27
CA GLN A 148 -8.36 -15.64 -22.64
C GLN A 148 -9.02 -16.61 -23.63
N ALA A 149 -9.45 -17.79 -23.17
CA ALA A 149 -10.22 -18.74 -23.98
C ALA A 149 -11.66 -18.28 -24.28
N GLY A 150 -12.11 -17.17 -23.68
CA GLY A 150 -13.43 -16.58 -23.91
C GLY A 150 -14.38 -16.68 -22.72
N GLU A 151 -13.97 -17.31 -21.60
CA GLU A 151 -14.82 -17.45 -20.42
C GLU A 151 -15.12 -16.08 -19.79
N ARG A 152 -16.39 -15.80 -19.51
CA ARG A 152 -16.87 -14.56 -18.88
C ARG A 152 -17.78 -14.84 -17.68
N ASP A 153 -18.18 -16.08 -17.43
CA ASP A 153 -18.85 -16.45 -16.20
C ASP A 153 -17.82 -16.64 -15.07
N TYR A 154 -17.82 -15.72 -14.11
CA TYR A 154 -16.95 -15.77 -12.93
C TYR A 154 -17.10 -17.05 -12.11
N THR A 155 -18.25 -17.71 -12.16
CA THR A 155 -18.47 -18.97 -11.44
C THR A 155 -17.72 -20.15 -12.07
N ALA A 156 -17.33 -20.04 -13.34
CA ALA A 156 -16.55 -21.03 -14.07
C ALA A 156 -15.03 -20.77 -14.03
N ILE A 157 -14.59 -19.54 -13.73
CA ILE A 157 -13.17 -19.18 -13.68
C ILE A 157 -12.55 -19.64 -12.35
N LYS A 158 -11.69 -20.65 -12.42
CA LYS A 158 -10.98 -21.23 -11.26
C LYS A 158 -9.58 -21.73 -11.64
N GLY A 159 -8.71 -21.83 -10.65
CA GLY A 159 -7.43 -22.54 -10.76
C GLY A 159 -7.27 -23.53 -9.61
N ASP A 160 -6.07 -24.06 -9.44
CA ASP A 160 -5.80 -25.16 -8.51
C ASP A 160 -6.09 -24.79 -7.05
N THR A 161 -5.87 -23.53 -6.65
CA THR A 161 -6.14 -23.07 -5.27
C THR A 161 -7.53 -22.49 -5.08
N GLY A 162 -8.40 -22.54 -6.10
CA GLY A 162 -9.82 -22.22 -5.99
C GLY A 162 -10.37 -21.24 -7.04
N PRO A 163 -11.61 -20.76 -6.83
CA PRO A 163 -12.29 -19.86 -7.76
C PRO A 163 -11.65 -18.47 -7.80
N LEU A 164 -11.87 -17.76 -8.91
CA LEU A 164 -11.56 -16.33 -9.00
C LEU A 164 -12.51 -15.55 -8.08
N VAL A 165 -11.92 -14.88 -7.09
CA VAL A 165 -12.64 -14.06 -6.10
C VAL A 165 -12.21 -12.59 -6.11
N TYR A 166 -11.38 -12.20 -7.09
CA TYR A 166 -10.98 -10.81 -7.25
C TYR A 166 -11.83 -10.14 -8.33
N PRO A 167 -12.15 -8.85 -8.19
CA PRO A 167 -12.92 -8.15 -9.23
C PRO A 167 -12.15 -7.99 -10.55
N ALA A 168 -12.85 -7.50 -11.57
CA ALA A 168 -12.37 -7.46 -12.95
C ALA A 168 -11.02 -6.76 -13.18
N GLY A 169 -10.65 -5.78 -12.36
CA GLY A 169 -9.35 -5.13 -12.45
C GLY A 169 -8.19 -6.10 -12.27
N HIS A 170 -8.33 -7.11 -11.39
CA HIS A 170 -7.35 -8.19 -11.26
C HIS A 170 -7.18 -8.95 -12.59
N VAL A 171 -8.28 -9.36 -13.22
CA VAL A 171 -8.25 -10.13 -14.46
C VAL A 171 -7.51 -9.38 -15.56
N TYR A 172 -7.75 -8.08 -15.72
CA TYR A 172 -7.09 -7.29 -16.76
C TYR A 172 -5.59 -7.10 -16.51
N ILE A 173 -5.21 -6.82 -15.26
CA ILE A 173 -3.79 -6.66 -14.90
C ILE A 173 -3.04 -7.97 -15.11
N TYR A 174 -3.61 -9.09 -14.63
CA TYR A 174 -2.97 -10.39 -14.75
C TYR A 174 -3.02 -10.94 -16.19
N SER A 175 -3.98 -10.52 -17.02
CA SER A 175 -3.96 -10.80 -18.46
C SER A 175 -2.75 -10.14 -19.14
N PHE A 176 -2.46 -8.88 -18.79
CA PHE A 176 -1.26 -8.20 -19.28
C PHE A 176 0.03 -8.87 -18.77
N LEU A 177 0.09 -9.22 -17.49
CA LEU A 177 1.24 -9.91 -16.92
C LEU A 177 1.46 -11.30 -17.51
N TYR A 178 0.39 -12.04 -17.77
CA TYR A 178 0.43 -13.35 -18.40
C TYR A 178 1.12 -13.27 -19.77
N GLU A 179 0.72 -12.34 -20.63
CA GLU A 179 1.39 -12.14 -21.93
C GLU A 179 2.85 -11.73 -21.78
N LEU A 180 3.14 -10.77 -20.89
CA LEU A 180 4.48 -10.22 -20.71
C LEU A 180 5.48 -11.26 -20.17
N THR A 181 5.01 -12.21 -19.35
CA THR A 181 5.85 -13.20 -18.66
C THR A 181 5.89 -14.55 -19.36
N ASN A 182 5.67 -14.57 -20.68
CA ASN A 182 5.60 -15.80 -21.47
C ASN A 182 4.59 -16.79 -20.85
N LYS A 183 3.35 -16.35 -20.73
CA LYS A 183 2.22 -17.13 -20.16
C LYS A 183 2.44 -17.50 -18.69
N GLY A 184 3.09 -16.62 -17.92
CA GLY A 184 3.38 -16.85 -16.51
C GLY A 184 4.62 -17.70 -16.21
N GLN A 185 5.34 -18.18 -17.22
CA GLN A 185 6.48 -19.09 -17.06
C GLN A 185 7.79 -18.36 -16.71
N ASP A 186 7.93 -17.09 -17.10
CA ASP A 186 9.09 -16.27 -16.74
C ASP A 186 8.91 -15.65 -15.35
N ILE A 187 9.10 -16.48 -14.33
CA ILE A 187 9.02 -16.06 -12.92
C ILE A 187 10.05 -14.98 -12.60
N ALA A 188 11.25 -15.03 -13.19
CA ALA A 188 12.27 -14.04 -12.92
C ALA A 188 11.82 -12.64 -13.37
N LEU A 189 11.25 -12.54 -14.58
CA LEU A 189 10.67 -11.30 -15.06
C LEU A 189 9.52 -10.82 -14.16
N ALA A 190 8.64 -11.73 -13.73
CA ALA A 190 7.55 -11.40 -12.81
C ALA A 190 8.08 -10.84 -11.47
N GLN A 191 9.13 -11.44 -10.89
CA GLN A 191 9.77 -10.95 -9.66
C GLN A 191 10.35 -9.54 -9.83
N TYR A 192 10.97 -9.23 -10.98
CA TYR A 192 11.46 -7.88 -11.26
C TYR A 192 10.32 -6.87 -11.46
N ILE A 193 9.21 -7.26 -12.10
CA ILE A 193 8.02 -6.41 -12.23
C ILE A 193 7.47 -6.08 -10.84
N PHE A 194 7.28 -7.08 -9.98
CA PHE A 194 6.77 -6.86 -8.61
C PHE A 194 7.76 -6.09 -7.72
N ALA A 195 9.07 -6.24 -7.92
CA ALA A 195 10.06 -5.37 -7.28
C ALA A 195 9.90 -3.91 -7.76
N GLY A 196 9.64 -3.68 -9.04
CA GLY A 196 9.31 -2.36 -9.58
C GLY A 196 8.05 -1.76 -8.93
N ILE A 197 6.99 -2.56 -8.80
CA ILE A 197 5.73 -2.17 -8.13
C ILE A 197 6.01 -1.84 -6.65
N TYR A 198 6.82 -2.63 -5.95
CA TYR A 198 7.22 -2.37 -4.58
C TYR A 198 7.92 -1.01 -4.45
N ILE A 199 8.93 -0.75 -5.29
CA ILE A 199 9.71 0.49 -5.26
C ILE A 199 8.83 1.69 -5.59
N ALA A 200 7.98 1.59 -6.61
CA ALA A 200 7.01 2.63 -6.94
C ALA A 200 6.08 2.92 -5.76
N THR A 201 5.59 1.88 -5.09
CA THR A 201 4.73 2.04 -3.90
C THR A 201 5.49 2.73 -2.77
N LEU A 202 6.72 2.31 -2.48
CA LEU A 202 7.56 2.93 -1.46
C LEU A 202 7.82 4.42 -1.75
N ILE A 203 8.08 4.80 -3.00
CA ILE A 203 8.26 6.20 -3.39
C ILE A 203 6.99 7.02 -3.12
N VAL A 204 5.80 6.46 -3.44
CA VAL A 204 4.52 7.13 -3.16
C VAL A 204 4.28 7.24 -1.66
N VAL A 205 4.55 6.18 -0.89
CA VAL A 205 4.47 6.17 0.58
C VAL A 205 5.37 7.27 1.17
N LEU A 206 6.64 7.33 0.76
CA LEU A 206 7.59 8.35 1.21
C LEU A 206 7.10 9.76 0.86
N SER A 207 6.59 9.95 -0.35
CA SER A 207 6.01 11.23 -0.78
C SER A 207 4.83 11.65 0.10
N CYS A 208 3.95 10.70 0.44
CA CYS A 208 2.82 10.95 1.34
C CYS A 208 3.27 11.28 2.76
N TYR A 209 4.29 10.60 3.28
CA TYR A 209 4.88 10.86 4.59
C TYR A 209 5.53 12.24 4.65
N ILE A 210 6.35 12.60 3.65
CA ILE A 210 7.01 13.91 3.55
C ILE A 210 5.95 15.02 3.51
N LYS A 211 4.96 14.91 2.63
CA LYS A 211 3.89 15.90 2.49
C LYS A 211 3.00 16.01 3.74
N ALA A 212 2.86 14.94 4.50
CA ALA A 212 2.16 14.95 5.80
C ALA A 212 3.01 15.52 6.95
N GLY A 213 4.31 15.82 6.73
CA GLY A 213 5.23 16.33 7.74
C GLY A 213 5.75 15.26 8.70
N ALA A 214 5.83 14.00 8.25
CA ALA A 214 6.29 12.88 9.06
C ALA A 214 7.77 12.99 9.41
N PRO A 215 8.17 12.72 10.67
CA PRO A 215 9.55 12.89 11.10
C PRO A 215 10.49 11.82 10.50
N PRO A 216 11.76 12.15 10.23
CA PRO A 216 12.71 11.24 9.59
C PRO A 216 12.94 9.90 10.31
N TYR A 217 12.73 9.84 11.63
CA TYR A 217 12.91 8.60 12.39
C TYR A 217 11.89 7.51 12.02
N LEU A 218 10.82 7.82 11.27
CA LEU A 218 9.89 6.79 10.79
C LEU A 218 10.42 6.08 9.53
N LEU A 219 11.30 6.73 8.76
CA LEU A 219 11.77 6.21 7.48
C LEU A 219 12.38 4.82 7.59
N PRO A 220 13.17 4.48 8.63
CA PRO A 220 13.71 3.13 8.74
C PRO A 220 12.65 2.03 8.78
N LEU A 221 11.53 2.28 9.45
CA LEU A 221 10.44 1.32 9.59
C LEU A 221 9.74 1.01 8.25
N LEU A 222 9.86 1.91 7.28
CA LEU A 222 9.24 1.74 5.95
C LEU A 222 10.04 0.80 5.03
N VAL A 223 11.30 0.53 5.37
CA VAL A 223 12.24 -0.20 4.50
C VAL A 223 12.77 -1.50 5.10
N LEU A 224 12.52 -1.76 6.39
CA LEU A 224 13.04 -2.92 7.11
C LEU A 224 12.14 -4.16 7.06
N SER A 225 10.94 -4.06 6.51
CA SER A 225 9.96 -5.15 6.60
C SER A 225 10.33 -6.36 5.74
N LYS A 226 10.68 -7.48 6.37
CA LYS A 226 10.93 -8.75 5.69
C LYS A 226 9.68 -9.27 5.00
N ARG A 227 8.52 -9.14 5.65
CA ARG A 227 7.25 -9.65 5.11
C ARG A 227 6.84 -8.91 3.83
N LEU A 228 7.03 -7.59 3.77
CA LEU A 228 6.75 -6.84 2.54
C LEU A 228 7.57 -7.33 1.34
N HIS A 229 8.89 -7.52 1.51
CA HIS A 229 9.72 -8.08 0.45
C HIS A 229 9.17 -9.43 -0.01
N SER A 230 8.83 -10.30 0.94
CA SER A 230 8.22 -11.59 0.67
C SER A 230 6.93 -11.48 -0.17
N ILE A 231 6.00 -10.58 0.21
CA ILE A 231 4.70 -10.42 -0.46
C ILE A 231 4.89 -9.99 -1.91
N TYR A 232 5.74 -8.98 -2.14
CA TYR A 232 5.93 -8.42 -3.47
C TYR A 232 6.79 -9.33 -4.35
N MET A 233 8.07 -9.53 -4.01
CA MET A 233 9.04 -10.11 -4.96
C MET A 233 9.28 -11.61 -4.81
N LEU A 234 8.79 -12.26 -3.74
CA LEU A 234 9.01 -13.71 -3.52
C LEU A 234 7.74 -14.54 -3.60
N ARG A 235 6.56 -13.90 -3.63
CA ARG A 235 5.23 -14.55 -3.72
C ARG A 235 4.31 -13.91 -4.76
N LEU A 236 4.64 -12.71 -5.27
CA LEU A 236 3.92 -12.04 -6.37
C LEU A 236 2.42 -11.81 -6.07
N PHE A 237 2.09 -11.50 -4.82
CA PHE A 237 0.70 -11.37 -4.39
C PHE A 237 0.01 -10.13 -4.96
N ASN A 238 -1.24 -10.31 -5.38
CA ASN A 238 -2.13 -9.25 -5.87
C ASN A 238 -2.25 -8.05 -4.91
N ASP A 239 -2.12 -8.28 -3.60
CA ASP A 239 -2.12 -7.27 -2.54
C ASP A 239 -1.11 -6.16 -2.75
N GLY A 240 0.04 -6.46 -3.37
CA GLY A 240 1.06 -5.43 -3.66
C GLY A 240 0.56 -4.38 -4.66
N ILE A 241 -0.20 -4.80 -5.67
CA ILE A 241 -0.81 -3.93 -6.67
C ILE A 241 -1.95 -3.11 -6.06
N ALA A 242 -2.81 -3.75 -5.25
CA ALA A 242 -3.89 -3.05 -4.55
C ALA A 242 -3.34 -2.02 -3.54
N THR A 243 -2.22 -2.32 -2.87
CA THR A 243 -1.54 -1.40 -1.95
C THR A 243 -0.96 -0.19 -2.70
N LEU A 244 -0.41 -0.37 -3.91
CA LEU A 244 0.00 0.75 -4.76
C LEU A 244 -1.18 1.68 -5.08
N ALA A 245 -2.32 1.11 -5.49
CA ALA A 245 -3.53 1.89 -5.78
C ALA A 245 -4.02 2.67 -4.55
N MET A 246 -4.01 2.05 -3.36
CA MET A 246 -4.33 2.73 -2.09
C MET A 246 -3.44 3.95 -1.85
N TRP A 247 -2.11 3.79 -1.93
CA TRP A 247 -1.19 4.89 -1.65
C TRP A 247 -1.22 5.98 -2.72
N LEU A 248 -1.45 5.63 -4.00
CA LEU A 248 -1.69 6.61 -5.06
C LEU A 248 -2.98 7.40 -4.80
N ALA A 249 -4.06 6.76 -4.39
CA ALA A 249 -5.29 7.46 -4.02
C ALA A 249 -5.03 8.47 -2.88
N ILE A 250 -4.32 8.05 -1.82
CA ILE A 250 -3.93 8.95 -0.72
C ILE A 250 -3.12 10.15 -1.27
N PHE A 251 -2.12 9.89 -2.11
CA PHE A 251 -1.27 10.92 -2.70
C PHE A 251 -2.08 11.96 -3.49
N PHE A 252 -3.05 11.52 -4.30
CA PHE A 252 -3.91 12.42 -5.07
C PHE A 252 -4.94 13.16 -4.21
N PHE A 253 -5.47 12.52 -3.15
CA PHE A 253 -6.28 13.23 -2.15
C PHE A 253 -5.47 14.34 -1.46
N GLN A 254 -4.22 14.07 -1.07
CA GLN A 254 -3.34 15.10 -0.49
C GLN A 254 -3.07 16.28 -1.45
N ARG A 255 -3.22 16.08 -2.76
CA ARG A 255 -3.11 17.12 -3.81
C ARG A 255 -4.45 17.76 -4.18
N ARG A 256 -5.54 17.42 -3.48
CA ARG A 256 -6.92 17.87 -3.74
C ARG A 256 -7.46 17.49 -5.13
N GLN A 257 -6.86 16.50 -5.77
CA GLN A 257 -7.31 15.99 -7.07
C GLN A 257 -8.36 14.90 -6.85
N LEU A 258 -9.54 15.29 -6.37
CA LEU A 258 -10.56 14.37 -5.84
C LEU A 258 -11.05 13.35 -6.87
N THR A 259 -11.25 13.77 -8.13
CA THR A 259 -11.68 12.88 -9.22
C THR A 259 -10.65 11.78 -9.48
N ILE A 260 -9.38 12.16 -9.66
CA ILE A 260 -8.28 11.22 -9.91
C ILE A 260 -8.12 10.28 -8.73
N ALA A 261 -8.12 10.82 -7.50
CA ALA A 261 -7.99 10.02 -6.29
C ALA A 261 -9.13 8.99 -6.15
N THR A 262 -10.38 9.40 -6.41
CA THR A 262 -11.56 8.54 -6.34
C THR A 262 -11.55 7.47 -7.43
N THR A 263 -11.17 7.83 -8.66
CA THR A 263 -11.02 6.86 -9.76
C THR A 263 -9.93 5.84 -9.43
N ILE A 264 -8.75 6.26 -8.97
CA ILE A 264 -7.66 5.35 -8.59
C ILE A 264 -8.06 4.44 -7.43
N TRP A 265 -8.74 4.98 -6.42
CA TRP A 265 -9.28 4.17 -5.33
C TRP A 265 -10.26 3.11 -5.85
N SER A 266 -11.20 3.49 -6.73
CA SER A 266 -12.13 2.55 -7.34
C SER A 266 -11.40 1.51 -8.21
N LEU A 267 -10.43 1.91 -9.05
CA LEU A 267 -9.59 0.96 -9.78
C LEU A 267 -8.92 -0.04 -8.84
N GLY A 268 -8.42 0.41 -7.69
CA GLY A 268 -7.84 -0.45 -6.66
C GLY A 268 -8.86 -1.40 -6.00
N VAL A 269 -10.11 -0.97 -5.77
CA VAL A 269 -11.22 -1.88 -5.39
C VAL A 269 -11.40 -2.95 -6.45
N GLY A 270 -11.27 -2.57 -7.73
CA GLY A 270 -11.28 -3.48 -8.87
C GLY A 270 -10.13 -4.51 -8.87
N VAL A 271 -9.03 -4.24 -8.18
CA VAL A 271 -7.92 -5.19 -7.99
C VAL A 271 -8.17 -6.10 -6.80
N LYS A 272 -8.60 -5.51 -5.67
CA LYS A 272 -8.94 -6.26 -4.46
C LYS A 272 -9.98 -5.52 -3.62
N MET A 273 -11.04 -6.23 -3.26
CA MET A 273 -12.18 -5.67 -2.51
C MET A 273 -11.80 -5.13 -1.11
N SER A 274 -10.64 -5.49 -0.56
CA SER A 274 -10.14 -4.95 0.73
C SER A 274 -10.03 -3.42 0.73
N LEU A 275 -9.90 -2.77 -0.42
CA LEU A 275 -9.90 -1.31 -0.49
C LEU A 275 -11.29 -0.68 -0.24
N LEU A 276 -12.36 -1.46 -0.16
CA LEU A 276 -13.66 -0.98 0.33
C LEU A 276 -13.58 -0.52 1.80
N LEU A 277 -12.61 -1.03 2.57
CA LEU A 277 -12.35 -0.57 3.94
C LEU A 277 -11.96 0.92 4.01
N LEU A 278 -11.60 1.54 2.87
CA LEU A 278 -11.30 2.97 2.77
C LEU A 278 -12.56 3.82 2.52
N ALA A 279 -13.68 3.22 2.12
CA ALA A 279 -14.89 3.94 1.68
C ALA A 279 -15.40 4.96 2.72
N PRO A 280 -15.47 4.64 4.03
CA PRO A 280 -15.93 5.62 5.02
C PRO A 280 -15.04 6.88 5.07
N ALA A 281 -13.71 6.71 5.08
CA ALA A 281 -12.78 7.83 5.07
C ALA A 281 -12.83 8.64 3.77
N VAL A 282 -12.91 7.96 2.62
CA VAL A 282 -13.02 8.62 1.31
C VAL A 282 -14.29 9.48 1.24
N ALA A 283 -15.43 8.95 1.69
CA ALA A 283 -16.70 9.68 1.72
C ALA A 283 -16.59 10.96 2.55
N ILE A 284 -16.00 10.89 3.74
CA ILE A 284 -15.86 12.06 4.62
C ILE A 284 -14.85 13.08 4.11
N ILE A 285 -13.74 12.64 3.53
CA ILE A 285 -12.78 13.56 2.89
C ILE A 285 -13.44 14.35 1.77
N ILE A 286 -14.24 13.69 0.93
CA ILE A 286 -14.96 14.35 -0.16
C ILE A 286 -16.05 15.27 0.39
N ALA A 287 -16.81 14.82 1.40
CA ALA A 287 -17.86 15.62 2.03
C ALA A 287 -17.31 16.91 2.64
N LEU A 288 -16.19 16.83 3.37
CA LEU A 288 -15.53 18.00 3.95
C LEU A 288 -14.86 18.90 2.90
N SER A 289 -14.38 18.34 1.80
CA SER A 289 -13.69 19.12 0.76
C SER A 289 -14.66 19.88 -0.15
N GLY A 290 -15.79 19.26 -0.53
CA GLY A 290 -16.67 19.80 -1.57
C GLY A 290 -18.18 19.70 -1.28
N GLY A 291 -18.59 19.08 -0.17
CA GLY A 291 -20.00 18.84 0.15
C GLY A 291 -20.66 17.86 -0.80
N ILE A 292 -22.00 17.81 -0.76
CA ILE A 292 -22.81 16.87 -1.55
C ILE A 292 -22.61 17.03 -3.07
N TRP A 293 -22.38 18.26 -3.53
CA TRP A 293 -22.16 18.58 -4.94
C TRP A 293 -20.86 17.99 -5.51
N ALA A 294 -19.87 17.72 -4.67
CA ALA A 294 -18.71 16.92 -5.05
C ALA A 294 -18.94 15.43 -4.77
N ALA A 295 -19.62 15.10 -3.66
CA ALA A 295 -19.78 13.71 -3.22
C ALA A 295 -20.58 12.86 -4.21
N VAL A 296 -21.71 13.35 -4.71
CA VAL A 296 -22.58 12.61 -5.64
C VAL A 296 -21.87 12.27 -6.95
N PRO A 297 -21.30 13.22 -7.72
CA PRO A 297 -20.64 12.88 -8.97
C PRO A 297 -19.39 12.01 -8.76
N LEU A 298 -18.66 12.18 -7.66
CA LEU A 298 -17.51 11.33 -7.35
C LEU A 298 -17.91 9.91 -6.95
N ALA A 299 -19.01 9.73 -6.21
CA ALA A 299 -19.59 8.43 -5.92
C ALA A 299 -20.07 7.74 -7.20
N LEU A 300 -20.75 8.47 -8.09
CA LEU A 300 -21.15 7.97 -9.41
C LEU A 300 -19.93 7.57 -10.25
N ASN A 301 -18.86 8.36 -10.25
CA ASN A 301 -17.60 8.02 -10.91
C ASN A 301 -16.97 6.73 -10.36
N ALA A 302 -16.97 6.53 -9.04
CA ALA A 302 -16.49 5.31 -8.42
C ALA A 302 -17.31 4.09 -8.85
N ILE A 303 -18.64 4.20 -8.85
CA ILE A 303 -19.57 3.13 -9.29
C ILE A 303 -19.39 2.85 -10.78
N LEU A 304 -19.36 3.90 -11.62
CA LEU A 304 -19.18 3.78 -13.06
C LEU A 304 -17.86 3.09 -13.39
N THR A 305 -16.77 3.39 -12.66
CA THR A 305 -15.49 2.69 -12.83
C THR A 305 -15.66 1.17 -12.60
N GLN A 306 -16.38 0.75 -11.55
CA GLN A 306 -16.64 -0.69 -11.31
C GLN A 306 -17.51 -1.32 -12.39
N VAL A 307 -18.56 -0.62 -12.82
CA VAL A 307 -19.45 -1.10 -13.89
C VAL A 307 -18.66 -1.27 -15.17
N LEU A 308 -17.89 -0.26 -15.60
CA LEU A 308 -17.08 -0.29 -16.82
C LEU A 308 -16.06 -1.44 -16.80
N LEU A 309 -15.37 -1.64 -15.68
CA LEU A 309 -14.47 -2.79 -15.52
C LEU A 309 -15.24 -4.11 -15.61
N GLY A 310 -16.44 -4.19 -15.04
CA GLY A 310 -17.25 -5.40 -14.96
C GLY A 310 -18.05 -5.75 -16.21
N ILE A 311 -18.20 -4.85 -17.20
CA ILE A 311 -19.13 -5.01 -18.35
C ILE A 311 -19.12 -6.43 -18.95
N PRO A 312 -17.96 -7.00 -19.35
CA PRO A 312 -17.95 -8.30 -20.01
C PRO A 312 -18.52 -9.43 -19.15
N PHE A 313 -18.34 -9.34 -17.84
CA PHE A 313 -18.76 -10.36 -16.88
C PHE A 313 -20.19 -10.12 -16.40
N LEU A 314 -20.59 -8.86 -16.29
CA LEU A 314 -21.96 -8.46 -15.95
C LEU A 314 -22.95 -8.86 -17.06
N GLN A 315 -22.54 -8.76 -18.32
CA GLN A 315 -23.36 -9.18 -19.46
C GLN A 315 -23.57 -10.68 -19.53
N GLU A 316 -22.56 -11.47 -19.16
CA GLU A 316 -22.63 -12.94 -19.17
C GLU A 316 -23.42 -13.47 -17.96
N ASN A 317 -23.00 -13.11 -16.74
CA ASN A 317 -23.61 -13.56 -15.50
C ASN A 317 -23.41 -12.53 -14.39
N ALA A 318 -24.27 -11.50 -14.34
CA ALA A 318 -24.19 -10.42 -13.35
C ALA A 318 -24.19 -10.92 -11.90
N ILE A 319 -25.04 -11.89 -11.58
CA ILE A 319 -25.14 -12.44 -10.22
C ILE A 319 -23.86 -13.22 -9.89
N GLY A 320 -23.38 -14.05 -10.81
CA GLY A 320 -22.11 -14.77 -10.69
C GLY A 320 -20.92 -13.84 -10.48
N TYR A 321 -20.83 -12.76 -11.26
CA TYR A 321 -19.78 -11.75 -11.10
C TYR A 321 -19.83 -11.09 -9.73
N VAL A 322 -20.97 -10.50 -9.35
CA VAL A 322 -21.06 -9.75 -8.08
C VAL A 322 -20.85 -10.66 -6.87
N SER A 323 -21.43 -11.86 -6.88
CA SER A 323 -21.31 -12.81 -5.77
C SER A 323 -19.89 -13.35 -5.58
N ARG A 324 -19.08 -13.47 -6.66
CA ARG A 324 -17.69 -13.94 -6.58
C ARG A 324 -16.68 -12.82 -6.39
N ALA A 325 -16.77 -11.76 -7.18
CA ALA A 325 -15.86 -10.62 -7.12
C ALA A 325 -15.94 -9.86 -5.78
N PHE A 326 -17.14 -9.82 -5.18
CA PHE A 326 -17.42 -9.15 -3.91
C PHE A 326 -18.04 -10.14 -2.91
N GLU A 327 -17.41 -11.32 -2.77
CA GLU A 327 -17.90 -12.41 -1.92
C GLU A 327 -17.73 -12.08 -0.41
N LEU A 328 -18.73 -11.40 0.16
CA LEU A 328 -18.74 -11.02 1.58
C LEU A 328 -19.07 -12.20 2.52
N THR A 329 -19.59 -13.29 1.99
CA THR A 329 -19.96 -14.50 2.75
C THR A 329 -18.81 -15.49 2.91
N ARG A 330 -17.71 -15.32 2.15
CA ARG A 330 -16.60 -16.26 2.16
C ARG A 330 -16.04 -16.41 3.56
N GLN A 331 -15.89 -17.67 3.97
CA GLN A 331 -15.20 -18.03 5.19
C GLN A 331 -13.81 -18.54 4.85
N PHE A 332 -12.80 -17.86 5.40
CA PHE A 332 -11.43 -18.34 5.32
C PHE A 332 -11.20 -19.36 6.42
N LEU A 333 -10.52 -20.45 6.09
CA LEU A 333 -10.28 -21.54 7.03
C LEU A 333 -9.49 -21.04 8.23
N TYR A 334 -9.87 -21.50 9.41
CA TYR A 334 -9.23 -21.16 10.68
C TYR A 334 -7.72 -21.48 10.68
N GLU A 335 -7.31 -22.53 9.97
CA GLU A 335 -5.89 -22.91 9.86
C GLU A 335 -5.00 -21.83 9.22
N TRP A 336 -5.56 -20.97 8.36
CA TRP A 336 -4.83 -19.93 7.62
C TRP A 336 -4.93 -18.54 8.25
N THR A 337 -5.76 -18.37 9.30
CA THR A 337 -5.95 -17.06 9.92
C THR A 337 -4.70 -16.57 10.64
N VAL A 338 -4.37 -15.30 10.48
CA VAL A 338 -3.31 -14.61 11.22
C VAL A 338 -3.87 -13.98 12.50
N ASN A 339 -5.13 -13.57 12.52
CA ASN A 339 -5.81 -12.96 13.66
C ASN A 339 -6.84 -13.93 14.28
N TRP A 340 -7.16 -13.73 15.55
CA TRP A 340 -8.12 -14.54 16.31
C TRP A 340 -7.77 -16.04 16.48
N ARG A 341 -6.53 -16.47 16.22
CA ARG A 341 -6.07 -17.87 16.44
C ARG A 341 -6.10 -18.32 17.91
N PHE A 342 -6.32 -17.38 18.82
CA PHE A 342 -6.50 -17.64 20.25
C PHE A 342 -7.96 -17.91 20.64
N MET A 343 -8.90 -17.76 19.70
CA MET A 343 -10.30 -18.19 19.85
C MET A 343 -10.41 -19.64 19.39
N ASP A 344 -11.35 -20.40 19.95
CA ASP A 344 -11.69 -21.74 19.47
C ASP A 344 -12.27 -21.68 18.05
N GLU A 345 -12.02 -22.70 17.24
CA GLU A 345 -12.48 -22.77 15.84
C GLU A 345 -14.01 -22.67 15.73
N GLU A 346 -14.75 -23.32 16.63
CA GLU A 346 -16.21 -23.23 16.71
C GLU A 346 -16.71 -21.79 16.91
N VAL A 347 -16.01 -21.01 17.74
CA VAL A 347 -16.34 -19.59 17.99
C VAL A 347 -16.00 -18.77 16.75
N PHE A 348 -14.84 -19.00 16.16
CA PHE A 348 -14.36 -18.30 14.97
C PHE A 348 -15.31 -18.46 13.78
N ASP A 349 -15.82 -19.67 13.56
CA ASP A 349 -16.75 -19.96 12.45
C ASP A 349 -18.20 -19.58 12.76
N SER A 350 -18.51 -19.23 14.01
CA SER A 350 -19.87 -18.87 14.41
C SER A 350 -20.36 -17.59 13.71
N PRO A 351 -21.63 -17.56 13.24
CA PRO A 351 -22.25 -16.33 12.73
C PRO A 351 -22.31 -15.21 13.77
N VAL A 352 -22.46 -15.58 15.05
CA VAL A 352 -22.50 -14.63 16.18
C VAL A 352 -21.20 -13.85 16.28
N PHE A 353 -20.05 -14.52 16.16
CA PHE A 353 -18.75 -13.85 16.18
C PHE A 353 -18.58 -12.90 14.99
N ALA A 354 -18.96 -13.33 13.78
CA ALA A 354 -18.91 -12.48 12.59
C ALA A 354 -19.79 -11.22 12.72
N ILE A 355 -21.02 -11.37 13.25
CA ILE A 355 -21.94 -10.25 13.48
C ILE A 355 -21.38 -9.30 14.54
N ASN A 356 -20.82 -9.81 15.64
CA ASN A 356 -20.21 -8.98 16.68
C ASN A 356 -19.03 -8.16 16.14
N LEU A 357 -18.18 -8.75 15.29
CA LEU A 357 -17.09 -8.04 14.62
C LEU A 357 -17.62 -6.94 13.67
N LEU A 358 -18.71 -7.20 12.95
CA LEU A 358 -19.35 -6.21 12.09
C LEU A 358 -19.96 -5.06 12.90
N VAL A 359 -20.64 -5.35 14.01
CA VAL A 359 -21.16 -4.33 14.94
C VAL A 359 -20.00 -3.50 15.52
N LEU A 360 -18.92 -4.15 15.95
CA LEU A 360 -17.73 -3.46 16.43
C LEU A 360 -17.12 -2.55 15.36
N HIS A 361 -17.06 -3.00 14.11
CA HIS A 361 -16.63 -2.17 12.99
C HIS A 361 -17.49 -0.91 12.83
N ALA A 362 -18.82 -1.07 12.79
CA ALA A 362 -19.75 0.04 12.66
C ALA A 362 -19.62 1.03 13.84
N VAL A 363 -19.53 0.54 15.08
CA VAL A 363 -19.34 1.36 16.28
C VAL A 363 -18.04 2.15 16.21
N LEU A 364 -16.93 1.52 15.84
CA LEU A 364 -15.63 2.21 15.72
C LEU A 364 -15.65 3.25 14.59
N VAL A 365 -16.23 2.94 13.44
CA VAL A 365 -16.39 3.90 12.33
C VAL A 365 -17.23 5.10 12.76
N ILE A 366 -18.36 4.89 13.44
CA ILE A 366 -19.21 5.97 13.96
C ILE A 366 -18.47 6.78 15.04
N ALA A 367 -17.75 6.13 15.94
CA ALA A 367 -16.97 6.80 16.98
C ALA A 367 -15.89 7.70 16.36
N PHE A 368 -15.13 7.19 15.38
CA PHE A 368 -14.16 7.99 14.63
C PHE A 368 -14.83 9.10 13.83
N LEU A 369 -15.96 8.82 13.18
CA LEU A 369 -16.73 9.80 12.43
C LEU A 369 -17.09 10.99 13.33
N ALA A 370 -17.78 10.72 14.45
CA ALA A 370 -18.31 11.74 15.35
C ALA A 370 -17.20 12.52 16.09
N THR A 371 -16.13 11.86 16.53
CA THR A 371 -15.14 12.50 17.42
C THR A 371 -13.88 12.98 16.71
N ARG A 372 -13.54 12.41 15.55
CA ARG A 372 -12.23 12.57 14.89
C ARG A 372 -12.37 13.06 13.45
N TRP A 373 -13.13 12.39 12.60
CA TRP A 373 -13.18 12.68 11.16
C TRP A 373 -14.00 13.93 10.84
N ILE A 374 -15.17 14.18 11.45
CA ILE A 374 -15.91 15.42 11.14
C ILE A 374 -15.31 16.66 11.79
N ARG A 375 -14.42 16.51 12.77
CA ARG A 375 -13.87 17.61 13.58
C ARG A 375 -13.40 18.85 12.78
N PRO A 376 -12.78 18.74 11.59
CA PRO A 376 -12.42 19.91 10.79
C PRO A 376 -13.60 20.83 10.42
N SER A 377 -14.84 20.32 10.36
CA SER A 377 -16.04 21.15 10.15
C SER A 377 -16.37 22.04 11.34
N GLY A 378 -15.95 21.65 12.56
CA GLY A 378 -16.35 22.27 13.81
C GLY A 378 -17.82 22.03 14.18
N GLU A 379 -18.47 21.03 13.58
CA GLU A 379 -19.89 20.74 13.73
C GLU A 379 -20.12 19.37 14.38
N GLU A 380 -21.20 19.25 15.15
CA GLU A 380 -21.73 17.97 15.62
C GLU A 380 -22.26 17.15 14.44
N ILE A 381 -22.32 15.82 14.60
CA ILE A 381 -22.66 14.89 13.51
C ILE A 381 -24.02 15.17 12.88
N ASP A 382 -25.04 15.48 13.68
CA ASP A 382 -26.40 15.75 13.20
C ASP A 382 -26.47 17.05 12.40
N THR A 383 -25.79 18.09 12.89
CA THR A 383 -25.72 19.39 12.22
C THR A 383 -24.96 19.26 10.90
N PHE A 384 -23.84 18.54 10.91
CA PHE A 384 -23.05 18.27 9.71
C PHE A 384 -23.87 17.49 8.67
N ALA A 385 -24.56 16.43 9.08
CA ALA A 385 -25.39 15.61 8.21
C ALA A 385 -26.53 16.42 7.60
N GLN A 386 -27.23 17.23 8.39
CA GLN A 386 -28.31 18.10 7.92
C GLN A 386 -27.78 19.09 6.87
N LYS A 387 -26.72 19.84 7.20
CA LYS A 387 -26.13 20.82 6.27
C LYS A 387 -25.58 20.15 5.01
N PHE A 388 -25.08 18.92 5.11
CA PHE A 388 -24.62 18.15 3.96
C PHE A 388 -25.75 17.82 2.99
N ILE A 389 -26.85 17.28 3.49
CA ILE A 389 -28.03 16.94 2.67
C ILE A 389 -28.63 18.20 2.05
N GLU A 390 -28.67 19.31 2.78
CA GLU A 390 -29.16 20.60 2.28
C GLU A 390 -28.19 21.28 1.30
N GLY A 391 -27.00 20.73 1.08
CA GLY A 391 -25.97 21.34 0.22
C GLY A 391 -25.32 22.60 0.80
N ARG A 392 -25.44 22.81 2.12
CA ARG A 392 -24.94 23.96 2.88
C ARG A 392 -23.70 23.63 3.74
N SER A 393 -23.08 22.47 3.56
CA SER A 393 -21.89 22.08 4.33
C SER A 393 -20.75 23.09 4.25
N THR A 394 -20.11 23.30 5.39
CA THR A 394 -18.85 24.03 5.48
C THR A 394 -17.75 23.27 4.74
N LYS A 395 -17.19 23.87 3.69
CA LYS A 395 -16.06 23.30 2.94
C LYS A 395 -14.76 23.69 3.64
N VAL A 396 -13.94 22.69 3.99
CA VAL A 396 -12.75 22.90 4.81
C VAL A 396 -11.50 22.50 4.04
N PRO A 397 -10.45 23.36 4.00
CA PRO A 397 -9.16 22.96 3.47
C PRO A 397 -8.53 21.88 4.36
N LEU A 398 -8.49 20.64 3.86
CA LEU A 398 -7.91 19.51 4.59
C LEU A 398 -6.38 19.49 4.45
N SER A 399 -5.69 19.22 5.56
CA SER A 399 -4.24 19.02 5.56
C SER A 399 -3.88 17.62 5.05
N SER A 400 -2.69 17.47 4.45
CA SER A 400 -2.20 16.16 3.99
C SER A 400 -2.07 15.15 5.13
N LYS A 401 -1.72 15.65 6.33
CA LYS A 401 -1.69 14.90 7.58
C LYS A 401 -3.07 14.33 7.94
N TYR A 402 -4.12 15.15 7.90
CA TYR A 402 -5.49 14.70 8.16
C TYR A 402 -5.93 13.63 7.16
N ILE A 403 -5.79 13.91 5.86
CA ILE A 403 -6.20 12.99 4.78
C ILE A 403 -5.59 11.60 4.96
N THR A 404 -4.27 11.54 5.15
CA THR A 404 -3.58 10.27 5.34
C THR A 404 -4.03 9.58 6.63
N THR A 405 -4.16 10.31 7.74
CA THR A 405 -4.63 9.74 9.01
C THR A 405 -6.01 9.12 8.89
N THR A 406 -6.97 9.84 8.28
CA THR A 406 -8.36 9.38 8.12
C THR A 406 -8.42 8.10 7.28
N ILE A 407 -7.80 8.09 6.10
CA ILE A 407 -7.80 6.91 5.20
C ILE A 407 -7.14 5.71 5.89
N LEU A 408 -5.97 5.90 6.49
CA LEU A 408 -5.24 4.83 7.15
C LEU A 408 -5.95 4.32 8.41
N SER A 409 -6.63 5.19 9.17
CA SER A 409 -7.44 4.79 10.32
C SER A 409 -8.64 3.93 9.91
N SER A 410 -9.29 4.24 8.79
CA SER A 410 -10.39 3.43 8.24
C SER A 410 -9.90 2.02 7.85
N MET A 411 -8.74 1.93 7.19
CA MET A 411 -8.11 0.63 6.89
C MET A 411 -7.81 -0.17 8.17
N ALA A 412 -7.20 0.48 9.17
CA ALA A 412 -6.86 -0.14 10.45
C ALA A 412 -8.09 -0.68 11.20
N ILE A 413 -9.18 0.09 11.26
CA ILE A 413 -10.45 -0.31 11.88
C ILE A 413 -11.05 -1.50 11.13
N GLY A 414 -11.05 -1.45 9.80
CA GLY A 414 -11.51 -2.55 8.96
C GLY A 414 -10.75 -3.85 9.19
N MET A 415 -9.42 -3.77 9.27
CA MET A 415 -8.58 -4.93 9.51
C MET A 415 -8.68 -5.46 10.95
N LEU A 416 -8.80 -4.58 11.95
CA LEU A 416 -9.04 -5.00 13.34
C LEU A 416 -10.33 -5.81 13.46
N CYS A 417 -11.39 -5.40 12.77
CA CYS A 417 -12.68 -6.06 12.80
C CYS A 417 -12.84 -7.15 11.74
N ALA A 418 -11.79 -7.48 10.97
CA ALA A 418 -11.86 -8.58 10.02
C ALA A 418 -11.88 -9.90 10.79
N ARG A 419 -12.81 -10.80 10.43
CA ARG A 419 -12.84 -12.15 11.02
C ARG A 419 -11.58 -12.95 10.70
N SER A 420 -11.07 -12.84 9.48
CA SER A 420 -9.84 -13.53 9.08
C SER A 420 -8.96 -12.63 8.26
N LEU A 421 -7.67 -12.66 8.56
CA LEU A 421 -6.60 -11.99 7.85
C LEU A 421 -5.57 -13.03 7.44
N HIS A 422 -5.09 -12.92 6.22
CA HIS A 422 -3.97 -13.71 5.70
C HIS A 422 -2.71 -12.88 5.59
N TYR A 423 -1.55 -13.52 5.54
CA TYR A 423 -0.24 -12.86 5.53
C TYR A 423 -0.08 -11.76 4.48
N GLN A 424 -0.72 -11.86 3.31
CA GLN A 424 -0.66 -10.82 2.27
C GLN A 424 -1.25 -9.46 2.71
N PHE A 425 -2.19 -9.46 3.66
CA PHE A 425 -2.81 -8.23 4.16
C PHE A 425 -1.84 -7.31 4.90
N TYR A 426 -0.66 -7.81 5.29
CA TYR A 426 0.37 -6.98 5.90
C TYR A 426 0.87 -5.87 4.95
N ALA A 427 0.69 -6.02 3.64
CA ALA A 427 0.99 -4.97 2.66
C ALA A 427 0.26 -3.65 2.96
N TYR A 428 -0.96 -3.72 3.49
CA TYR A 428 -1.74 -2.56 3.88
C TYR A 428 -1.30 -1.96 5.22
N LEU A 429 -0.69 -2.75 6.12
CA LEU A 429 -0.39 -2.34 7.49
C LEU A 429 1.05 -1.86 7.70
N ALA A 430 2.02 -2.48 7.04
CA ALA A 430 3.44 -2.24 7.30
C ALA A 430 3.83 -0.75 7.21
N TRP A 431 3.27 -0.02 6.25
CA TRP A 431 3.44 1.43 6.10
C TRP A 431 2.34 2.26 6.77
N THR A 432 1.28 1.63 7.26
CA THR A 432 0.18 2.32 7.97
C THR A 432 0.50 2.49 9.44
N THR A 433 0.99 1.45 10.10
CA THR A 433 1.23 1.41 11.55
C THR A 433 2.20 2.51 12.01
N PRO A 434 3.39 2.71 11.41
CA PRO A 434 4.30 3.79 11.82
C PRO A 434 3.65 5.17 11.73
N PHE A 435 2.87 5.43 10.68
CA PHE A 435 2.17 6.69 10.49
C PHE A 435 1.13 6.91 11.59
N LEU A 436 0.24 5.95 11.83
CA LEU A 436 -0.85 6.10 12.81
C LEU A 436 -0.34 6.23 14.24
N LEU A 437 0.70 5.47 14.62
CA LEU A 437 1.31 5.58 15.94
C LEU A 437 1.97 6.95 16.14
N TRP A 438 2.60 7.52 15.10
CA TRP A 438 3.10 8.89 15.12
C TRP A 438 1.97 9.93 15.24
N GLN A 439 0.85 9.73 14.53
CA GLN A 439 -0.34 10.60 14.65
C GLN A 439 -0.95 10.56 16.06
N ALA A 440 -0.88 9.40 16.72
CA ALA A 440 -1.24 9.24 18.12
C ALA A 440 -0.22 9.85 19.10
N LYS A 441 0.83 10.54 18.61
CA LYS A 441 1.89 11.19 19.40
C LYS A 441 2.67 10.24 20.31
N LEU A 442 2.79 8.98 19.91
CA LEU A 442 3.56 8.01 20.69
C LEU A 442 5.06 8.33 20.63
N HIS A 443 5.75 8.04 21.73
CA HIS A 443 7.19 8.17 21.79
C HIS A 443 7.86 7.23 20.76
N PRO A 444 8.93 7.65 20.05
CA PRO A 444 9.56 6.84 19.01
C PRO A 444 9.91 5.41 19.46
N VAL A 445 10.39 5.22 20.69
CA VAL A 445 10.68 3.88 21.24
C VAL A 445 9.45 2.96 21.19
N LEU A 446 8.27 3.47 21.52
CA LEU A 446 7.04 2.68 21.48
C LEU A 446 6.59 2.41 20.04
N ILE A 447 6.78 3.38 19.14
CA ILE A 447 6.50 3.18 17.70
C ILE A 447 7.33 2.02 17.16
N TYR A 448 8.64 2.00 17.44
CA TYR A 448 9.54 0.93 17.03
C TYR A 448 9.19 -0.41 17.69
N ALA A 449 8.84 -0.40 18.98
CA ALA A 449 8.45 -1.62 19.69
C ALA A 449 7.18 -2.24 19.11
N VAL A 450 6.12 -1.44 18.91
CA VAL A 450 4.87 -1.92 18.31
C VAL A 450 5.10 -2.39 16.87
N TRP A 451 5.89 -1.65 16.08
CA TRP A 451 6.25 -2.09 14.72
C TRP A 451 7.01 -3.42 14.72
N ALA A 452 7.95 -3.63 15.65
CA ALA A 452 8.71 -4.87 15.73
C ALA A 452 7.84 -6.06 16.14
N VAL A 453 6.93 -5.87 17.10
CA VAL A 453 5.96 -6.89 17.51
C VAL A 453 5.00 -7.22 16.37
N GLN A 454 4.52 -6.20 15.65
CA GLN A 454 3.70 -6.35 14.46
C GLN A 454 4.47 -7.15 13.40
N GLU A 455 5.66 -6.72 12.99
CA GLU A 455 6.50 -7.42 12.00
C GLU A 455 6.75 -8.88 12.41
N TRP A 456 7.05 -9.15 13.68
CA TRP A 456 7.19 -10.52 14.20
C TRP A 456 5.89 -11.33 14.05
N GLY A 457 4.76 -10.80 14.53
CA GLY A 457 3.46 -11.49 14.50
C GLY A 457 3.03 -11.89 13.10
N TRP A 458 3.31 -11.04 12.10
CA TRP A 458 3.04 -11.31 10.69
C TRP A 458 4.11 -12.19 10.02
N ASN A 459 5.24 -12.48 10.65
CA ASN A 459 6.29 -13.36 10.10
C ASN A 459 6.22 -14.81 10.61
N VAL A 460 5.56 -15.06 11.74
CA VAL A 460 5.36 -16.42 12.30
C VAL A 460 4.38 -17.20 11.41
N PHE A 461 4.80 -18.34 10.87
CA PHE A 461 3.99 -19.23 10.03
C PHE A 461 4.20 -20.71 10.41
N PRO A 462 3.14 -21.52 10.60
CA PRO A 462 1.73 -21.09 10.74
C PRO A 462 1.55 -20.18 11.97
N SER A 463 0.41 -19.50 12.05
CA SER A 463 0.17 -18.57 13.16
C SER A 463 0.04 -19.34 14.48
N THR A 464 0.50 -18.72 15.56
CA THR A 464 0.37 -19.22 16.94
C THR A 464 -0.61 -18.34 17.71
N ILE A 465 -1.09 -18.81 18.87
CA ILE A 465 -1.88 -18.01 19.81
C ILE A 465 -1.18 -16.68 20.10
N ALA A 466 0.12 -16.72 20.41
CA ALA A 466 0.91 -15.54 20.76
C ALA A 466 1.08 -14.57 19.58
N SER A 467 1.45 -15.07 18.39
CA SER A 467 1.62 -14.22 17.21
C SER A 467 0.29 -13.60 16.76
N SER A 468 -0.81 -14.35 16.90
CA SER A 468 -2.14 -13.86 16.56
C SER A 468 -2.67 -12.82 17.53
N ALA A 469 -2.48 -13.05 18.84
CA ALA A 469 -2.78 -12.07 19.87
C ALA A 469 -1.97 -10.78 19.66
N ALA A 470 -0.68 -10.89 19.32
CA ALA A 470 0.16 -9.73 18.99
C ALA A 470 -0.41 -8.90 17.83
N VAL A 471 -0.86 -9.55 16.74
CA VAL A 471 -1.49 -8.84 15.61
C VAL A 471 -2.74 -8.08 16.03
N VAL A 472 -3.64 -8.73 16.77
CA VAL A 472 -4.89 -8.09 17.25
C VAL A 472 -4.59 -6.96 18.24
N VAL A 473 -3.68 -7.18 19.18
CA VAL A 473 -3.30 -6.18 20.19
C VAL A 473 -2.65 -4.96 19.54
N CYS A 474 -1.74 -5.13 18.58
CA CYS A 474 -1.12 -3.99 17.92
C CYS A 474 -2.14 -3.20 17.05
N LEU A 475 -3.05 -3.89 16.35
CA LEU A 475 -4.18 -3.26 15.63
C LEU A 475 -5.13 -2.52 16.58
N GLY A 476 -5.49 -3.13 17.70
CA GLY A 476 -6.35 -2.52 18.72
C GLY A 476 -5.66 -1.30 19.35
N PHE A 477 -4.39 -1.43 19.70
CA PHE A 477 -3.58 -0.38 20.30
C PHE A 477 -3.49 0.85 19.38
N GLN A 478 -3.19 0.68 18.08
CA GLN A 478 -3.13 1.83 17.16
C GLN A 478 -4.51 2.51 16.99
N VAL A 479 -5.61 1.75 16.96
CA VAL A 479 -6.97 2.31 16.83
C VAL A 479 -7.36 3.05 18.10
N VAL A 480 -7.17 2.46 19.28
CA VAL A 480 -7.51 3.06 20.58
C VAL A 480 -6.67 4.29 20.86
N MET A 481 -5.35 4.25 20.64
CA MET A 481 -4.48 5.40 20.87
C MET A 481 -4.82 6.57 19.94
N LEU A 482 -5.23 6.28 18.70
CA LEU A 482 -5.66 7.31 17.77
C LEU A 482 -7.02 7.89 18.14
N LEU A 483 -7.95 7.05 18.61
CA LEU A 483 -9.26 7.49 19.10
C LEU A 483 -9.14 8.30 20.39
N ALA A 484 -8.17 8.00 21.26
CA ALA A 484 -7.89 8.75 22.49
C ALA A 484 -7.07 10.04 22.24
N SER A 485 -6.42 10.18 21.08
CA SER A 485 -5.59 11.34 20.78
C SER A 485 -6.43 12.59 20.52
N ASP A 486 -6.36 13.57 21.42
CA ASP A 486 -6.99 14.89 21.27
C ASP A 486 -6.45 15.73 20.12
N ASN A 487 -5.42 15.23 19.42
CA ASN A 487 -4.74 15.95 18.35
C ASN A 487 -5.03 15.38 16.96
N PHE A 488 -6.08 14.58 16.82
CA PHE A 488 -6.63 14.23 15.51
C PHE A 488 -6.97 15.52 14.76
N SER A 489 -5.99 15.97 13.96
CA SER A 489 -5.92 17.19 13.16
C SER A 489 -6.41 18.49 13.83
N GLN A 490 -5.47 19.27 14.35
CA GLN A 490 -5.59 20.73 14.28
C GLN A 490 -5.61 21.10 12.79
N GLY A 491 -6.71 21.70 12.32
CA GLY A 491 -6.77 22.26 10.97
C GLY A 491 -5.81 23.45 10.83
N PRO A 492 -5.60 23.99 9.61
CA PRO A 492 -4.83 25.22 9.41
C PRO A 492 -5.30 26.38 10.31
N THR A 493 -6.59 26.39 10.63
CA THR A 493 -7.25 27.34 11.53
C THR A 493 -6.78 27.26 12.97
N ASP A 494 -6.44 26.07 13.48
CA ASP A 494 -5.97 25.91 14.86
C ASP A 494 -4.49 26.26 14.99
N GLU A 495 -3.65 25.93 13.98
CA GLU A 495 -2.26 26.39 13.93
C GLU A 495 -2.17 27.90 13.73
N ALA A 496 -3.01 28.50 12.89
CA ALA A 496 -3.09 29.95 12.73
C ALA A 496 -3.57 30.64 14.01
N LYS A 497 -4.61 30.12 14.68
CA LYS A 497 -5.07 30.65 15.97
C LYS A 497 -4.01 30.52 17.07
N LYS A 498 -3.28 29.40 17.11
CA LYS A 498 -2.21 29.17 18.08
C LYS A 498 -0.98 30.06 17.81
N ALA A 499 -0.60 30.22 16.56
CA ALA A 499 0.46 31.15 16.15
C ALA A 499 0.08 32.62 16.44
N THR A 500 -1.18 32.99 16.24
CA THR A 500 -1.69 34.34 16.55
C THR A 500 -1.79 34.56 18.07
N ALA A 501 -2.13 33.52 18.85
CA ALA A 501 -2.15 33.58 20.31
C ALA A 501 -0.73 33.70 20.89
N GLU A 502 0.24 32.95 20.36
CA GLU A 502 1.66 33.00 20.76
C GLU A 502 2.34 34.31 20.34
N GLN A 503 1.91 34.95 19.25
CA GLN A 503 2.35 36.30 18.87
C GLN A 503 1.72 37.42 19.72
N LYS A 504 0.60 37.18 20.38
CA LYS A 504 -0.02 38.14 21.32
C LYS A 504 0.49 38.02 22.76
N THR A 505 1.28 36.97 23.05
CA THR A 505 1.88 36.72 24.37
C THR A 505 3.40 36.98 24.43
N LYS A 506 3.99 37.46 23.33
CA LYS A 506 5.31 38.09 23.28
C LYS A 506 5.13 39.56 22.95
#